data_AF-A0A1M7JM76-F1
#
_entry.id   AF-A0A1M7JM76-F1
#
_cell.length_a   1.000
_cell.length_b   1.000
_cell.length_c   1.000
_cell.angle_alpha   90.00
_cell.angle_beta   90.00
_cell.angle_gamma   90.00
#
_symmetry.space_group_name_H-M   'P 1'
#
loop_
_entity.id
_entity.type
_entity.pdbx_description
1 polymer ?
#
loop_
_entity_poly.entity_id
_entity_poly.type
_entity_poly.pdbx_seq_one_letter_code
_entity_poly.pdbx_strand_id
1 'polypeptide(L)'
;MSPAATPPTAPPAPPSRLHALDRAGIEALVHDFYDDVRRDELLAPVFEAVIGKDWSPHLARLVEFWSSVMLGTRSFRGNVYGKHMALDGVRPEHFLRWITLWHRHTDRLFYDAIAEELQRTAHGIARNLSHGFFGEFPRTMPPHE
;
A
#
# COMPACT_ATOMS: atom_id res chain seq x y z
N MET A 1 47.72 -19.41 -15.74
CA MET A 1 46.33 -19.32 -16.23
C MET A 1 45.51 -18.73 -15.09
N SER A 2 45.16 -17.43 -15.17
CA SER A 2 44.32 -16.78 -14.15
C SER A 2 42.85 -17.10 -14.42
N PRO A 3 42.02 -17.35 -13.39
CA PRO A 3 40.59 -17.49 -13.60
C PRO A 3 39.99 -16.09 -13.86
N ALA A 4 39.20 -15.99 -14.92
CA ALA A 4 38.42 -14.81 -15.23
C ALA A 4 37.32 -14.64 -14.17
N ALA A 5 37.28 -13.46 -13.53
CA ALA A 5 36.18 -13.08 -12.66
C ALA A 5 34.89 -12.93 -13.49
N THR A 6 33.82 -13.58 -13.06
CA THR A 6 32.48 -13.42 -13.62
C THR A 6 32.00 -11.98 -13.34
N PRO A 7 31.44 -11.25 -14.33
CA PRO A 7 30.91 -9.92 -14.07
C PRO A 7 29.67 -10.01 -13.17
N PRO A 8 29.38 -8.98 -12.35
CA PRO A 8 28.17 -8.94 -11.56
C PRO A 8 26.94 -8.91 -12.48
N THR A 9 25.96 -9.79 -12.22
CA THR A 9 24.65 -9.77 -12.87
C THR A 9 23.98 -8.43 -12.62
N ALA A 10 23.71 -7.67 -13.68
CA ALA A 10 22.92 -6.46 -13.59
C ALA A 10 21.54 -6.78 -12.99
N PRO A 11 20.95 -5.89 -12.15
CA PRO A 11 19.61 -6.11 -11.63
C PRO A 11 18.63 -6.26 -12.81
N PRO A 12 17.61 -7.13 -12.69
CA PRO A 12 16.63 -7.30 -13.74
C PRO A 12 16.03 -5.94 -14.11
N ALA A 13 15.84 -5.69 -15.41
CA ALA A 13 15.16 -4.49 -15.88
C ALA A 13 13.81 -4.36 -15.15
N PRO A 14 13.41 -3.14 -14.76
CA PRO A 14 12.12 -2.95 -14.10
C PRO A 14 11.01 -3.50 -15.02
N PRO A 15 9.99 -4.16 -14.45
CA PRO A 15 8.87 -4.66 -15.25
C PRO A 15 8.26 -3.49 -16.05
N SER A 16 7.77 -3.78 -17.25
CA SER A 16 7.04 -2.81 -18.05
C SER A 16 5.86 -2.28 -17.26
N ARG A 17 5.78 -0.95 -17.10
CA ARG A 17 4.66 -0.29 -16.44
C ARG A 17 3.35 -0.56 -17.19
N LEU A 18 2.25 -0.62 -16.44
CA LEU A 18 0.92 -0.86 -16.96
C LEU A 18 0.27 0.44 -17.46
N HIS A 19 -0.28 0.40 -18.68
CA HIS A 19 -0.96 1.54 -19.32
C HIS A 19 -2.46 1.63 -19.01
N ALA A 20 -3.03 0.61 -18.37
CA ALA A 20 -4.43 0.57 -17.98
C ALA A 20 -4.56 -0.01 -16.57
N LEU A 21 -5.55 0.49 -15.83
CA LEU A 21 -5.91 -0.06 -14.53
C LEU A 21 -7.07 -1.05 -14.72
N ASP A 22 -6.80 -2.32 -14.45
CA ASP A 22 -7.79 -3.39 -14.42
C ASP A 22 -7.69 -4.17 -13.11
N ARG A 23 -8.52 -5.21 -12.96
CA ARG A 23 -8.53 -6.02 -11.74
C ARG A 23 -7.20 -6.73 -11.48
N ALA A 24 -6.53 -7.21 -12.53
CA ALA A 24 -5.25 -7.90 -12.40
C ALA A 24 -4.15 -6.92 -11.95
N GLY A 25 -4.15 -5.70 -12.48
CA GLY A 25 -3.27 -4.62 -12.03
C GLY A 25 -3.51 -4.24 -10.57
N ILE A 26 -4.77 -4.18 -10.12
CA ILE A 26 -5.11 -3.93 -8.71
C ILE A 26 -4.63 -5.07 -7.83
N GLU A 27 -4.83 -6.32 -8.25
CA GLU A 27 -4.36 -7.50 -7.51
C GLU A 27 -2.84 -7.48 -7.35
N ALA A 28 -2.09 -7.26 -8.44
CA ALA A 28 -0.64 -7.12 -8.39
C ALA A 28 -0.20 -5.96 -7.47
N LEU A 29 -0.83 -4.80 -7.57
CA LEU A 29 -0.54 -3.65 -6.72
C LEU A 29 -0.76 -3.95 -5.24
N VAL A 30 -1.93 -4.50 -4.89
CA VAL A 30 -2.28 -4.82 -3.50
C VAL A 30 -1.33 -5.86 -2.93
N HIS A 31 -1.05 -6.93 -3.66
CA HIS A 31 -0.15 -7.97 -3.20
C HIS A 31 1.27 -7.44 -3.01
N ASP A 32 1.84 -6.78 -4.01
CA ASP A 32 3.20 -6.23 -3.92
C ASP A 32 3.33 -5.21 -2.78
N PHE A 33 2.34 -4.32 -2.64
CA PHE A 33 2.34 -3.30 -1.60
C PHE A 33 2.29 -3.91 -0.21
N TYR A 34 1.38 -4.85 0.04
CA TYR A 34 1.21 -5.44 1.36
C TYR A 34 2.32 -6.42 1.73
N ASP A 35 3.02 -6.97 0.74
CA ASP A 35 4.25 -7.70 0.94
C ASP A 35 5.32 -6.83 1.62
N ASP A 36 5.44 -5.57 1.23
CA ASP A 36 6.38 -4.64 1.86
C ASP A 36 5.84 -4.05 3.18
N VAL A 37 4.52 -3.86 3.31
CA VAL A 37 3.90 -3.49 4.61
C VAL A 37 4.21 -4.54 5.69
N ARG A 38 4.20 -5.83 5.35
CA ARG A 38 4.52 -6.93 6.28
C ARG A 38 5.99 -6.96 6.70
N ARG A 39 6.88 -6.40 5.89
CA ARG A 39 8.32 -6.34 6.16
C ARG A 39 8.74 -5.02 6.80
N ASP A 40 7.81 -4.07 6.88
CA ASP A 40 8.05 -2.74 7.41
C ASP A 40 7.99 -2.72 8.93
N GLU A 41 9.07 -2.32 9.59
CA GLU A 41 9.20 -2.35 11.05
C GLU A 41 8.15 -1.48 11.77
N LEU A 42 7.67 -0.42 11.12
CA LEU A 42 6.70 0.50 11.70
C LEU A 42 5.26 0.02 11.48
N LEU A 43 4.96 -0.53 10.30
CA LEU A 43 3.59 -0.96 9.96
C LEU A 43 3.29 -2.40 10.38
N ALA A 44 4.23 -3.33 10.20
CA ALA A 44 3.99 -4.75 10.41
C ALA A 44 3.35 -5.06 11.78
N PRO A 45 3.84 -4.51 12.92
CA PRO A 45 3.24 -4.80 14.23
C PRO A 45 1.76 -4.40 14.35
N VAL A 46 1.36 -3.29 13.70
CA VAL A 46 -0.02 -2.78 13.73
C VAL A 46 -0.95 -3.73 12.98
N PHE A 47 -0.52 -4.21 11.82
CA PHE A 47 -1.32 -5.12 10.99
C PHE A 47 -1.34 -6.54 11.56
N GLU A 48 -0.19 -7.05 12.01
CA GLU A 48 -0.07 -8.40 12.57
C GLU A 48 -0.91 -8.60 13.82
N ALA A 49 -1.03 -7.57 14.67
CA ALA A 49 -1.88 -7.60 15.86
C ALA A 49 -3.38 -7.87 15.54
N VAL A 50 -3.81 -7.54 14.31
CA VAL A 50 -5.23 -7.63 13.90
C VAL A 50 -5.47 -8.79 12.92
N ILE A 51 -4.56 -9.00 11.97
CA ILE A 51 -4.70 -10.00 10.90
C ILE A 51 -4.14 -11.36 11.31
N GLY A 52 -3.11 -11.37 12.15
CA GLY A 52 -2.38 -12.58 12.52
C GLY A 52 -1.60 -13.17 11.34
N LYS A 53 -1.51 -14.50 11.29
CA LYS A 53 -0.63 -15.23 10.35
C LYS A 53 -1.21 -15.39 8.95
N ASP A 54 -2.53 -15.52 8.81
CA ASP A 54 -3.17 -15.70 7.50
C ASP A 54 -3.71 -14.37 6.96
N TRP A 55 -2.97 -13.81 6.02
CA TRP A 55 -3.30 -12.56 5.36
C TRP A 55 -4.20 -12.74 4.13
N SER A 56 -4.38 -13.97 3.65
CA SER A 56 -5.07 -14.25 2.40
C SER A 56 -6.50 -13.66 2.36
N PRO A 57 -7.32 -13.80 3.42
CA PRO A 57 -8.64 -13.20 3.47
C PRO A 57 -8.60 -11.66 3.46
N HIS A 58 -7.58 -11.07 4.09
CA HIS A 58 -7.41 -9.62 4.13
C HIS A 58 -7.03 -9.06 2.76
N LEU A 59 -6.06 -9.68 2.07
CA LEU A 59 -5.65 -9.27 0.73
C LEU A 59 -6.80 -9.38 -0.27
N ALA A 60 -7.54 -10.50 -0.28
CA ALA A 60 -8.70 -10.65 -1.15
C ALA A 60 -9.72 -9.52 -0.94
N ARG A 61 -9.98 -9.16 0.32
CA ARG A 61 -10.88 -8.04 0.67
C ARG A 61 -10.35 -6.69 0.19
N LEU A 62 -9.05 -6.47 0.22
CA LEU A 62 -8.41 -5.24 -0.26
C LEU A 62 -8.46 -5.13 -1.79
N VAL A 63 -8.29 -6.25 -2.50
CA VAL A 63 -8.48 -6.29 -3.96
C VAL A 63 -9.91 -5.89 -4.32
N GLU A 64 -10.92 -6.42 -3.60
CA GLU A 64 -12.30 -5.98 -3.81
C GLU A 64 -12.51 -4.50 -3.47
N PHE A 65 -11.91 -4.03 -2.36
CA PHE A 65 -12.01 -2.63 -1.95
C PHE A 65 -11.49 -1.70 -3.05
N TRP A 66 -10.25 -1.91 -3.51
CA TRP A 66 -9.65 -1.08 -4.54
C TRP A 66 -10.33 -1.25 -5.90
N SER A 67 -10.82 -2.45 -6.24
CA SER A 67 -11.64 -2.67 -7.44
C SER A 67 -12.97 -1.90 -7.38
N SER A 68 -13.60 -1.79 -6.22
CA SER A 68 -14.79 -0.96 -6.04
C SER A 68 -14.49 0.52 -6.18
N VAL A 69 -13.40 0.98 -5.56
CA VAL A 69 -13.03 2.40 -5.51
C VAL A 69 -12.55 2.90 -6.87
N MET A 70 -11.68 2.14 -7.54
CA MET A 70 -11.03 2.60 -8.78
C MET A 70 -11.79 2.21 -10.04
N LEU A 71 -12.47 1.05 -10.04
CA LEU A 71 -13.13 0.50 -11.23
C LEU A 71 -14.66 0.55 -11.12
N GLY A 72 -15.23 0.98 -9.99
CA GLY A 72 -16.67 1.08 -9.81
C GLY A 72 -17.42 -0.26 -9.79
N THR A 73 -16.72 -1.38 -9.55
CA THR A 73 -17.27 -2.75 -9.61
C THR A 73 -18.34 -3.07 -8.57
N ARG A 74 -18.46 -2.25 -7.50
CA ARG A 74 -19.40 -2.44 -6.37
C ARG A 74 -19.26 -3.80 -5.65
N SER A 75 -18.10 -4.43 -5.73
CA SER A 75 -17.85 -5.77 -5.16
C SER A 75 -17.52 -5.75 -3.66
N PHE A 76 -16.86 -4.69 -3.18
CA PHE A 76 -16.61 -4.50 -1.75
C PHE A 76 -17.86 -4.09 -0.96
N ARG A 77 -18.06 -4.75 0.18
CA ARG A 77 -19.06 -4.37 1.20
C ARG A 77 -18.43 -4.27 2.58
N GLY A 78 -18.61 -3.14 3.25
CA GLY A 78 -18.29 -2.98 4.67
C GLY A 78 -17.98 -1.55 5.09
N ASN A 79 -17.91 -1.34 6.40
CA ASN A 79 -17.60 -0.05 7.00
C ASN A 79 -16.09 0.08 7.24
N VAL A 80 -15.37 0.63 6.26
CA VAL A 80 -13.92 0.85 6.35
C VAL A 80 -13.60 1.76 7.54
N TYR A 81 -14.27 2.90 7.64
CA TYR A 81 -14.04 3.89 8.70
C TYR A 81 -14.19 3.26 10.09
N GLY A 82 -15.34 2.63 10.36
CA GLY A 82 -15.60 2.03 11.66
C GLY A 82 -14.63 0.90 12.03
N LYS A 83 -14.14 0.14 11.05
CA LYS A 83 -13.11 -0.89 11.29
C LYS A 83 -11.77 -0.29 11.71
N HIS A 84 -11.39 0.85 11.15
CA HIS A 84 -10.14 1.53 11.52
C HIS A 84 -10.28 2.23 12.87
N MET A 85 -11.39 2.94 13.13
CA MET A 85 -11.59 3.63 14.42
C MET A 85 -11.67 2.69 15.64
N ALA A 86 -11.87 1.39 15.42
CA ALA A 86 -11.83 0.37 16.46
C ALA A 86 -10.41 -0.17 16.74
N LEU A 87 -9.39 0.33 16.04
CA LEU A 87 -8.00 -0.09 16.23
C LEU A 87 -7.31 0.74 17.31
N ASP A 88 -6.58 0.05 18.17
CA ASP A 88 -5.68 0.67 19.14
C ASP A 88 -4.25 0.76 18.59
N GLY A 89 -3.45 1.67 19.14
CA GLY A 89 -2.01 1.77 18.83
C GLY A 89 -1.67 2.38 17.47
N VAL A 90 -2.66 2.87 16.72
CA VAL A 90 -2.42 3.63 15.49
C VAL A 90 -1.89 5.03 15.85
N ARG A 91 -0.75 5.39 15.27
CA ARG A 91 -0.09 6.69 15.40
C ARG A 91 0.03 7.39 14.04
N PRO A 92 0.24 8.72 14.01
CA PRO A 92 0.31 9.46 12.76
C PRO A 92 1.40 8.97 11.79
N GLU A 93 2.51 8.44 12.29
CA GLU A 93 3.62 7.95 11.47
C GLU A 93 3.24 6.75 10.61
N HIS A 94 2.27 5.93 11.06
CA HIS A 94 1.75 4.81 10.27
C HIS A 94 1.09 5.31 8.98
N PHE A 95 0.33 6.39 9.03
CA PHE A 95 -0.32 6.95 7.84
C PHE A 95 0.69 7.47 6.83
N LEU A 96 1.70 8.20 7.32
CA LEU A 96 2.76 8.70 6.46
C LEU A 96 3.53 7.55 5.81
N ARG A 97 3.89 6.52 6.58
CA ARG A 97 4.65 5.38 6.07
C ARG A 97 3.85 4.58 5.05
N TRP A 98 2.58 4.32 5.35
CA TRP A 98 1.67 3.61 4.45
C TRP A 98 1.53 4.36 3.12
N ILE A 99 1.35 5.68 3.14
CA ILE A 99 1.27 6.51 1.92
C ILE A 99 2.60 6.52 1.16
N THR A 100 3.74 6.65 1.84
CA THR A 100 5.06 6.59 1.19
C THR A 100 5.28 5.27 0.46
N LEU A 101 4.95 4.13 1.10
CA LEU A 101 5.03 2.83 0.46
C LEU A 101 4.05 2.75 -0.72
N TRP A 102 2.81 3.20 -0.56
CA TRP A 102 1.81 3.17 -1.62
C TRP A 102 2.28 3.90 -2.88
N HIS A 103 2.80 5.13 -2.73
CA HIS A 103 3.37 5.92 -3.83
C HIS A 103 4.45 5.14 -4.59
N ARG A 104 5.40 4.55 -3.87
CA ARG A 104 6.49 3.77 -4.48
C ARG A 104 5.97 2.60 -5.31
N HIS A 105 4.93 1.90 -4.85
CA HIS A 105 4.37 0.76 -5.59
C HIS A 105 3.56 1.21 -6.81
N THR A 106 2.80 2.30 -6.71
CA THR A 106 2.05 2.83 -7.87
C THR A 106 2.99 3.39 -8.94
N ASP A 107 4.04 4.13 -8.58
CA ASP A 107 5.03 4.68 -9.53
C ASP A 107 5.86 3.60 -10.22
N ARG A 108 6.07 2.46 -9.53
CA ARG A 108 6.74 1.31 -10.11
C ARG A 108 5.85 0.57 -11.10
N LEU A 109 4.58 0.40 -10.79
CA LEU A 109 3.68 -0.47 -11.55
C LEU A 109 2.93 0.22 -12.68
N PHE A 110 2.65 1.52 -12.57
CA PHE A 110 1.78 2.23 -13.51
C PHE A 110 2.45 3.47 -14.10
N TYR A 111 1.96 3.90 -15.26
CA TYR A 111 2.30 5.22 -15.81
C TYR A 111 1.65 6.35 -15.02
N ASP A 112 2.27 7.53 -15.10
CA ASP A 112 2.07 8.68 -14.22
C ASP A 112 0.59 9.02 -13.99
N ALA A 113 -0.23 9.12 -15.04
CA ALA A 113 -1.65 9.47 -14.90
C ALA A 113 -2.45 8.47 -14.04
N ILE A 114 -2.16 7.16 -14.14
CA ILE A 114 -2.82 6.12 -13.34
C ILE A 114 -2.26 6.12 -11.91
N ALA A 115 -0.93 6.24 -11.78
CA ALA A 115 -0.27 6.30 -10.48
C ALA A 115 -0.78 7.50 -9.67
N GLU A 116 -0.85 8.68 -10.26
CA GLU A 116 -1.35 9.91 -9.63
C GLU A 116 -2.80 9.79 -9.16
N GLU A 117 -3.68 9.16 -9.95
CA GLU A 117 -5.08 8.95 -9.56
C GLU A 117 -5.20 7.98 -8.37
N LEU A 118 -4.44 6.87 -8.38
CA LEU A 118 -4.36 5.93 -7.26
C LEU A 118 -3.83 6.62 -5.99
N GLN A 119 -2.79 7.43 -6.13
CA GLN A 119 -2.18 8.18 -5.03
C GLN A 119 -3.12 9.23 -4.45
N ARG A 120 -3.78 10.04 -5.30
CA ARG A 120 -4.75 11.04 -4.85
C ARG A 120 -5.90 10.40 -4.09
N THR A 121 -6.44 9.30 -4.62
CA THR A 121 -7.53 8.56 -3.97
C THR A 121 -7.10 7.98 -2.62
N ALA A 122 -5.93 7.32 -2.57
CA ALA A 122 -5.36 6.79 -1.34
C ALA A 122 -5.12 7.87 -0.29
N HIS A 123 -4.57 9.02 -0.70
CA HIS A 123 -4.34 10.15 0.18
C HIS A 123 -5.65 10.73 0.73
N GLY A 124 -6.71 10.81 -0.07
CA GLY A 124 -8.04 11.22 0.39
C GLY A 124 -8.61 10.30 1.47
N ILE A 125 -8.48 8.98 1.28
CA ILE A 125 -8.91 7.97 2.27
C ILE A 125 -8.08 8.08 3.54
N ALA A 126 -6.75 8.11 3.42
CA ALA A 126 -5.84 8.23 4.55
C ALA A 126 -6.09 9.52 5.34
N ARG A 127 -6.35 10.64 4.65
CA ARG A 127 -6.74 11.91 5.28
C ARG A 127 -8.00 11.77 6.11
N ASN A 128 -9.06 11.16 5.55
CA ASN A 128 -10.31 10.97 6.27
C ASN A 128 -10.13 10.08 7.52
N LEU A 129 -9.35 9.00 7.41
CA LEU A 129 -9.07 8.11 8.55
C LEU A 129 -8.21 8.80 9.62
N SER A 130 -7.16 9.52 9.22
CA SER A 130 -6.31 10.29 10.14
C SER A 130 -7.09 11.35 10.89
N HIS A 131 -8.01 12.07 10.22
CA HIS A 131 -8.90 13.00 10.88
C HIS A 131 -9.79 12.30 11.92
N GLY A 132 -10.24 11.07 11.64
CA GLY A 132 -11.00 10.27 12.61
C GLY A 132 -10.19 9.92 13.86
N PHE A 133 -8.91 9.55 13.69
CA PHE A 133 -8.03 9.22 14.82
C PHE A 133 -7.50 10.44 15.58
N PHE A 134 -7.12 11.50 14.87
CA PHE A 134 -6.25 12.57 15.40
C PHE A 134 -6.80 13.98 15.17
N GLY A 135 -7.93 14.14 14.46
CA GLY A 135 -8.49 15.45 14.13
C GLY A 135 -7.80 16.18 12.97
N GLU A 136 -6.65 15.71 12.50
CA GLU A 136 -5.91 16.25 11.35
C GLU A 136 -5.10 15.18 10.61
N PHE A 137 -4.51 15.56 9.47
CA PHE A 137 -3.52 14.74 8.77
C PHE A 137 -2.09 15.19 9.14
N PRO A 138 -1.18 14.26 9.49
CA PRO A 138 0.18 14.62 9.87
C PRO A 138 0.94 15.31 8.73
N ARG A 139 1.68 16.37 9.06
CA ARG A 139 2.43 17.17 8.08
C ARG A 139 3.87 16.68 7.86
N THR A 140 4.45 15.96 8.81
CA THR A 140 5.83 15.46 8.75
C THR A 140 5.98 14.20 9.59
N MET A 141 6.83 13.25 9.15
CA MET A 141 7.30 12.20 10.06
C MET A 141 8.23 12.85 11.09
N PRO A 142 8.06 12.60 12.39
CA PRO A 142 9.12 12.93 13.34
C PRO A 142 10.39 12.14 12.96
N PRO A 143 11.60 12.66 13.25
CA PRO A 143 12.83 11.93 13.03
C PRO A 143 12.74 10.56 13.73
N HIS A 144 13.09 9.50 13.02
CA HIS A 144 13.37 8.22 13.66
C HIS A 144 14.61 8.42 14.55
N GLU A 145 14.44 8.26 15.87
CA GLU A 145 15.56 8.17 16.81
C GLU A 145 16.19 6.78 16.82
#